data_AF-A0A7C5IY20-F1
#
_entry.id   AF-A0A7C5IY20-F1
#
_cell.length_a   1.000
_cell.length_b   1.000
_cell.length_c   1.000
_cell.angle_alpha   90.00
_cell.angle_beta   90.00
_cell.angle_gamma   90.00
#
_symmetry.space_group_name_H-M   'P 1'
#
loop_
_entity.id
_entity.type
_entity.pdbx_description
1 polymer ?
#
loop_
_entity_poly.entity_id
_entity_poly.type
_entity_poly.pdbx_seq_one_letter_code
_entity_poly.pdbx_strand_id
1 'polypeptide(L)'
;MEGKTRVYRRPTMVDTSYWVYRPPLEDRARAREEVARLKEAGIEDLWLMPDGEFRNAISLGLYSRREAAYAHAEMLRNKGFEVEVRPRQKEMERYWLAFTDMPEGMLRELEERLPEGVFLEKKVCEQASAAP
;
A
#
# COMPACT_ATOMS: atom_id res chain seq x y z
N MET A 1 -36.33 -15.58 14.64
CA MET A 1 -34.91 -15.92 14.37
C MET A 1 -34.08 -14.75 14.86
N GLU A 2 -33.40 -14.90 16.00
CA GLU A 2 -32.51 -13.85 16.52
C GLU A 2 -31.26 -13.80 15.65
N GLY A 3 -31.15 -12.78 14.82
CA GLY A 3 -29.93 -12.48 14.07
C GLY A 3 -28.81 -12.19 15.05
N LYS A 4 -27.83 -13.09 15.16
CA LYS A 4 -26.65 -12.89 16.02
C LYS A 4 -25.69 -11.95 15.32
N THR A 5 -25.79 -10.65 15.60
CA THR A 5 -24.77 -9.68 15.18
C THR A 5 -23.58 -9.75 16.14
N ARG A 6 -22.37 -9.92 15.59
CA ARG A 6 -21.13 -9.91 16.38
C ARG A 6 -20.18 -8.87 15.80
N VAL A 7 -19.64 -8.03 16.67
CA VAL A 7 -18.57 -7.08 16.33
C VAL A 7 -17.24 -7.70 16.70
N TYR A 8 -16.31 -7.74 15.76
CA TYR A 8 -14.93 -8.12 16.02
C TYR A 8 -14.04 -6.92 15.75
N ARG A 9 -13.13 -6.65 16.68
CA ARG A 9 -11.99 -5.76 16.46
C ARG A 9 -10.77 -6.63 16.20
N ARG A 10 -10.11 -6.41 15.07
CA ARG A 10 -8.88 -7.14 14.72
C ARG A 10 -7.84 -6.18 14.17
N PRO A 11 -6.63 -6.14 14.74
CA PRO A 11 -5.48 -5.59 14.05
C PRO A 11 -5.32 -6.33 12.72
N THR A 12 -5.16 -5.61 11.63
CA THR A 12 -4.91 -6.18 10.31
C THR A 12 -3.77 -5.42 9.68
N MET A 13 -2.78 -6.14 9.14
CA MET A 13 -1.74 -5.53 8.33
C MET A 13 -2.33 -5.16 6.97
N VAL A 14 -2.39 -3.87 6.68
CA VAL A 14 -2.91 -3.36 5.41
C VAL A 14 -1.78 -2.70 4.65
N ASP A 15 -1.61 -3.05 3.38
CA ASP A 15 -0.74 -2.29 2.46
C ASP A 15 -1.30 -0.87 2.36
N THR A 16 -0.60 0.10 2.95
CA THR A 16 -1.02 1.51 2.95
C THR A 16 -0.40 2.31 1.83
N SER A 17 0.76 1.88 1.36
CA SER A 17 1.47 2.50 0.24
C SER A 17 2.47 1.53 -0.36
N TYR A 18 2.95 1.87 -1.55
CA TYR A 18 3.94 1.14 -2.32
C TYR A 18 5.10 2.08 -2.61
N TRP A 19 6.30 1.67 -2.22
CA TRP A 19 7.52 2.44 -2.43
C TRP A 19 8.26 1.92 -3.66
N VAL A 20 8.43 2.79 -4.66
CA VAL A 20 9.28 2.51 -5.81
C VAL A 20 10.67 3.04 -5.49
N TYR A 21 11.69 2.20 -5.58
CA TYR A 21 13.03 2.58 -5.19
C TYR A 21 14.11 1.79 -5.94
N ARG A 22 15.29 2.39 -6.07
CA ARG A 22 16.54 1.66 -6.34
C ARG A 22 17.09 1.13 -5.02
N PRO A 23 17.36 -0.18 -4.88
CA PRO A 23 18.02 -0.72 -3.69
C PRO A 23 19.36 -0.04 -3.37
N PRO A 24 19.83 -0.13 -2.10
CA PRO A 24 21.13 0.40 -1.70
C PRO A 24 22.27 0.03 -2.66
N LEU A 25 22.96 1.06 -3.15
CA LEU A 25 24.20 0.88 -3.90
C LEU A 25 25.39 0.76 -2.94
N GLU A 26 26.48 0.17 -3.45
CA GLU A 26 27.70 -0.16 -2.71
C GLU A 26 28.19 1.00 -1.85
N ASP A 27 28.23 2.20 -2.42
CA ASP A 27 28.64 3.41 -1.73
C ASP A 27 27.86 4.66 -2.18
N ARG A 28 28.18 5.78 -1.53
CA ARG A 28 27.51 7.05 -1.79
C ARG A 28 27.94 7.71 -3.10
N ALA A 29 29.10 7.38 -3.64
CA ALA A 29 29.56 7.89 -4.93
C ALA A 29 28.75 7.24 -6.06
N ARG A 30 28.64 5.91 -6.07
CA ARG A 30 27.81 5.14 -7.01
C ARG A 30 26.35 5.56 -6.95
N ALA A 31 25.82 5.83 -5.76
CA ALA A 31 24.46 6.31 -5.63
C ALA A 31 24.25 7.72 -6.20
N ARG A 32 25.24 8.63 -6.09
CA ARG A 32 25.19 9.96 -6.72
C ARG A 32 25.29 9.88 -8.24
N GLU A 33 26.11 8.98 -8.76
CA GLU A 33 26.19 8.71 -10.21
C GLU A 33 24.85 8.22 -10.75
N GLU A 34 24.21 7.27 -10.07
CA GLU A 34 22.91 6.77 -10.49
C GLU A 34 21.81 7.84 -10.38
N VAL A 35 21.86 8.70 -9.36
CA VAL A 35 20.99 9.90 -9.26
C VAL A 35 21.18 10.82 -10.47
N ALA A 36 22.41 11.06 -10.92
CA ALA A 36 22.66 11.89 -12.10
C ALA A 36 22.06 11.26 -13.36
N ARG A 37 22.25 9.94 -13.56
CA ARG A 37 21.65 9.20 -14.70
C ARG A 37 20.13 9.24 -14.71
N LEU A 38 19.50 9.10 -13.54
CA LEU A 38 18.05 9.21 -13.39
C LEU A 38 17.55 10.61 -13.80
N LYS A 39 18.23 11.67 -13.36
CA LYS A 39 17.91 13.04 -13.74
C LYS A 39 18.09 13.30 -15.24
N GLU A 40 19.17 12.80 -15.83
CA GLU A 40 19.41 12.89 -17.28
C GLU A 40 18.31 12.17 -18.09
N ALA A 41 17.73 11.11 -17.54
CA ALA A 41 16.59 10.41 -18.13
C ALA A 41 15.22 11.07 -17.86
N GLY A 42 15.21 12.27 -17.26
CA GLY A 42 14.03 13.08 -16.97
C GLY A 42 13.29 12.70 -15.68
N ILE A 43 13.93 11.98 -14.77
CA ILE A 43 13.36 11.60 -13.47
C ILE A 43 13.88 12.56 -12.41
N GLU A 44 13.10 13.58 -12.10
CA GLU A 44 13.53 14.69 -11.23
C GLU A 44 13.12 14.49 -9.77
N ASP A 45 11.95 13.89 -9.54
CA ASP A 45 11.43 13.59 -8.20
C ASP A 45 12.06 12.30 -7.68
N LEU A 46 13.22 12.46 -7.04
CA LEU A 46 13.97 11.39 -6.42
C LEU A 46 14.58 11.83 -5.10
N TRP A 47 14.87 10.86 -4.23
CA TRP A 47 15.51 11.12 -2.94
C TRP A 47 16.57 10.08 -2.61
N LEU A 48 17.82 10.51 -2.43
CA LEU A 48 18.92 9.65 -2.01
C LEU A 48 18.92 9.48 -0.49
N MET A 49 18.73 8.25 -0.03
CA MET A 49 18.67 7.92 1.39
C MET A 49 20.02 8.20 2.09
N PRO A 50 20.06 9.05 3.13
CA PRO A 50 21.31 9.46 3.78
C PRO A 50 21.89 8.41 4.72
N ASP A 51 21.04 7.62 5.38
CA ASP A 51 21.40 6.69 6.45
C ASP A 51 20.34 5.58 6.63
N GLY A 52 20.51 4.76 7.68
CA GLY A 52 19.62 3.65 8.03
C GLY A 52 19.82 2.39 7.20
N GLU A 53 18.84 1.47 7.30
CA GLU A 53 18.81 0.18 6.57
C GLU A 53 18.91 0.39 5.05
N PHE A 54 18.36 1.49 4.55
CA PHE A 54 18.33 1.83 3.12
C PHE A 54 19.36 2.87 2.72
N ARG A 55 20.43 3.07 3.49
CA ARG A 55 21.50 4.02 3.12
C ARG A 55 21.96 3.76 1.69
N ASN A 56 22.09 4.82 0.89
CA ASN A 56 22.44 4.78 -0.54
C ASN A 56 21.35 4.21 -1.49
N ALA A 57 20.16 3.89 -0.99
CA ALA A 57 19.01 3.65 -1.85
C ALA A 57 18.48 4.96 -2.44
N ILE A 58 17.80 4.88 -3.58
CA ILE A 58 17.18 6.05 -4.23
C ILE A 58 15.68 5.82 -4.24
N SER A 59 14.94 6.63 -3.49
CA SER A 59 13.48 6.68 -3.56
C SER A 59 13.06 7.32 -4.88
N LEU A 60 12.11 6.68 -5.56
CA LEU A 60 11.56 7.08 -6.87
C LEU A 60 10.03 7.25 -6.82
N GLY A 61 9.49 7.41 -5.61
CA GLY A 61 8.09 7.74 -5.36
C GLY A 61 7.39 6.80 -4.38
N LEU A 62 6.38 7.35 -3.70
CA LEU A 62 5.44 6.62 -2.84
C LEU A 62 4.04 6.70 -3.44
N TYR A 63 3.37 5.56 -3.53
CA TYR A 63 2.07 5.44 -4.19
C TYR A 63 1.05 4.81 -3.25
N SER A 64 -0.17 5.33 -3.23
CA SER A 64 -1.28 4.71 -2.49
C SER A 64 -1.86 3.48 -3.22
N ARG A 65 -1.68 3.40 -4.54
CA ARG A 65 -2.21 2.32 -5.39
C ARG A 65 -1.10 1.45 -5.93
N ARG A 66 -1.31 0.13 -5.88
CA ARG A 66 -0.36 -0.87 -6.36
C ARG A 66 -0.06 -0.67 -7.84
N GLU A 67 -1.10 -0.55 -8.65
CA GLU A 67 -1.00 -0.49 -10.11
C GLU A 67 -0.15 0.71 -10.55
N ALA A 68 -0.31 1.86 -9.89
CA ALA A 68 0.47 3.07 -10.18
C ALA A 68 1.96 2.88 -9.86
N ALA A 69 2.29 2.25 -8.74
CA ALA A 69 3.68 1.95 -8.36
C ALA A 69 4.34 1.01 -9.36
N TYR A 70 3.64 -0.08 -9.73
CA TYR A 70 4.17 -1.08 -10.66
C TYR A 70 4.31 -0.52 -12.08
N ALA A 71 3.37 0.29 -12.55
CA ALA A 71 3.46 0.97 -13.84
C ALA A 71 4.67 1.94 -13.88
N HIS A 72 4.90 2.70 -12.81
CA HIS A 72 6.08 3.56 -12.74
C HIS A 72 7.38 2.74 -12.72
N ALA A 73 7.44 1.67 -11.92
CA ALA A 73 8.59 0.79 -11.88
C ALA A 73 8.89 0.13 -13.24
N GLU A 74 7.85 -0.25 -14.00
CA GLU A 74 8.00 -0.76 -15.35
C GLU A 74 8.53 0.29 -16.33
N MET A 75 8.00 1.53 -16.28
CA MET A 75 8.53 2.64 -17.07
C MET A 75 10.03 2.87 -16.79
N LEU A 76 10.44 2.83 -15.53
CA LEU A 76 11.85 2.97 -15.13
C LEU A 76 12.71 1.81 -15.63
N ARG A 77 12.22 0.57 -15.51
CA ARG A 77 12.91 -0.62 -16.06
C ARG A 77 13.06 -0.56 -17.58
N ASN A 78 12.04 -0.09 -18.30
CA ASN A 78 12.09 0.10 -19.75
C ASN A 78 13.11 1.18 -20.16
N LYS A 79 13.41 2.14 -19.27
CA LYS A 79 14.50 3.11 -19.44
C LYS A 79 15.89 2.57 -19.04
N GLY A 80 15.98 1.30 -18.61
CA GLY A 80 17.24 0.64 -18.26
C GLY A 80 17.68 0.81 -16.81
N PHE A 81 16.78 1.24 -15.91
CA PHE A 81 17.07 1.32 -14.47
C PHE A 81 16.58 0.07 -13.74
N GLU A 82 17.43 -0.52 -12.90
CA GLU A 82 16.98 -1.58 -12.01
C GLU A 82 16.21 -0.94 -10.85
N VAL A 83 14.96 -1.31 -10.62
CA VAL A 83 14.15 -0.75 -9.54
C VAL A 83 13.20 -1.81 -8.97
N GLU A 84 12.87 -1.64 -7.70
CA GLU A 84 11.98 -2.52 -6.95
C GLU A 84 10.76 -1.76 -6.44
N VAL A 85 9.70 -2.53 -6.13
CA VAL A 85 8.49 -2.03 -5.46
C VAL A 85 8.37 -2.74 -4.12
N ARG A 86 8.44 -1.99 -3.02
CA ARG A 86 8.26 -2.51 -1.66
C ARG A 86 6.90 -2.06 -1.10
N PRO A 87 5.96 -2.98 -0.84
CA PRO A 87 4.75 -2.66 -0.09
C PRO A 87 5.10 -2.17 1.31
N ARG A 88 4.38 -1.15 1.78
CA ARG A 88 4.48 -0.61 3.13
C ARG A 88 3.19 -0.91 3.86
N GLN A 89 3.28 -1.89 4.75
CA GLN A 89 2.17 -2.28 5.59
C GLN A 89 2.13 -1.45 6.85
N LYS A 90 0.93 -1.10 7.29
CA LYS A 90 0.68 -0.63 8.65
C LYS A 90 -0.33 -1.55 9.30
N GLU A 91 -0.15 -1.75 10.59
CA GLU A 91 -1.19 -2.31 11.42
C GLU A 91 -2.32 -1.27 11.54
N MET A 92 -3.52 -1.66 11.12
CA MET A 92 -4.72 -0.84 11.27
C MET A 92 -5.77 -1.63 12.05
N GLU A 93 -6.50 -0.92 12.91
CA GLU A 93 -7.65 -1.48 13.61
C GLU A 93 -8.81 -1.62 12.63
N ARG A 94 -9.22 -2.87 12.36
CA ARG A 94 -10.39 -3.17 11.53
C ARG A 94 -11.55 -3.65 12.40
N TYR A 95 -12.71 -3.07 12.17
CA TYR A 95 -13.97 -3.48 12.78
C TYR A 95 -14.76 -4.32 11.78
N TRP A 96 -15.12 -5.54 12.20
CA TRP A 96 -15.95 -6.46 11.42
C TRP A 96 -17.32 -6.59 12.06
N LEU A 97 -18.37 -6.31 11.31
CA LEU A 97 -19.74 -6.63 11.67
C LEU A 97 -20.12 -7.93 10.97
N ALA A 98 -20.20 -9.03 11.72
CA ALA A 98 -20.69 -10.30 11.20
C ALA A 98 -22.16 -10.47 11.52
N PHE A 99 -22.93 -10.88 10.52
CA PHE A 99 -24.36 -11.07 10.58
C PHE A 99 -24.76 -12.25 9.68
N THR A 100 -25.90 -12.86 9.99
CA THR A 100 -26.56 -13.85 9.14
C THR A 100 -27.82 -13.18 8.60
N ASP A 101 -28.04 -13.26 7.29
CA ASP A 101 -29.24 -12.74 6.61
C ASP A 101 -29.54 -11.25 6.86
N MET A 102 -28.57 -10.36 6.62
CA MET A 102 -28.82 -8.91 6.70
C MET A 102 -29.63 -8.40 5.50
N PRO A 103 -30.77 -7.70 5.73
CA PRO A 103 -31.50 -7.04 4.66
C PRO A 103 -30.66 -5.95 4.01
N GLU A 104 -30.71 -5.87 2.68
CA GLU A 104 -29.89 -4.93 1.88
C GLU A 104 -30.13 -3.46 2.26
N GLY A 105 -31.36 -3.11 2.68
CA GLY A 105 -31.69 -1.77 3.18
C GLY A 105 -30.97 -1.38 4.47
N MET A 106 -30.65 -2.34 5.34
CA MET A 106 -29.92 -2.07 6.59
C MET A 106 -28.44 -1.78 6.31
N LEU A 107 -27.85 -2.46 5.30
CA LEU A 107 -26.47 -2.21 4.89
C LEU A 107 -26.33 -0.77 4.36
N ARG A 108 -27.29 -0.33 3.55
CA ARG A 108 -27.31 1.04 3.02
C ARG A 108 -27.45 2.09 4.12
N GLU A 109 -28.35 1.88 5.08
CA GLU A 109 -28.50 2.80 6.22
C GLU A 109 -27.21 2.87 7.06
N LEU A 110 -26.52 1.75 7.24
CA LEU A 110 -25.23 1.73 7.92
C LEU A 110 -24.18 2.55 7.15
N GLU A 111 -24.05 2.36 5.84
CA GLU A 111 -23.12 3.11 4.99
C GLU A 111 -23.35 4.63 5.08
N GLU A 112 -24.61 5.07 5.08
CA GLU A 112 -24.98 6.48 5.20
C GLU A 112 -24.64 7.10 6.57
N ARG A 113 -24.46 6.26 7.60
CA ARG A 113 -24.14 6.69 8.98
C ARG A 113 -22.66 6.58 9.32
N LEU A 114 -21.82 6.09 8.41
CA LEU A 114 -20.39 5.96 8.67
C LEU A 114 -19.71 7.33 8.77
N PRO A 115 -18.77 7.52 9.71
CA PRO A 115 -17.96 8.72 9.77
C PRO A 115 -17.14 8.94 8.49
N GLU A 116 -16.80 10.19 8.20
CA GLU A 116 -15.93 10.53 7.09
C GLU A 116 -14.60 9.78 7.16
N GLY A 117 -14.18 9.18 6.05
CA GLY A 117 -12.96 8.36 5.97
C GLY A 117 -13.11 6.91 6.43
N VAL A 118 -14.31 6.48 6.84
CA VAL A 118 -14.60 5.05 7.09
C VAL A 118 -15.23 4.44 5.85
N PHE A 119 -14.60 3.39 5.33
CA PHE A 119 -15.06 2.67 4.15
C PHE A 119 -15.60 1.30 4.53
N LEU A 120 -16.74 0.91 3.93
CA LEU A 120 -17.33 -0.41 4.11
C LEU A 120 -16.82 -1.36 3.03
N GLU A 121 -16.32 -2.52 3.45
CA GLU A 121 -15.98 -3.62 2.57
C GLU A 121 -16.85 -4.84 2.92
N LYS A 122 -17.70 -5.28 1.99
CA LYS A 122 -18.53 -6.47 2.17
C LYS A 122 -17.74 -7.72 1.81
N LYS A 123 -17.61 -8.65 2.75
CA LYS A 123 -17.03 -10.00 2.53
C LYS A 123 -18.06 -11.07 2.84
N VAL A 124 -18.14 -12.10 1.99
CA VAL A 124 -18.95 -13.30 2.26
C VAL A 124 -18.19 -14.22 3.21
N CYS A 125 -18.88 -14.88 4.15
CA CYS A 125 -18.24 -15.64 5.24
C CYS A 125 -17.21 -16.70 4.80
N GLU A 126 -17.33 -17.28 3.60
CA GLU A 126 -16.31 -18.21 3.06
C GLU A 126 -14.93 -17.55 2.94
N GLN A 127 -14.89 -16.25 2.63
CA GLN A 127 -13.67 -15.44 2.51
C GLN A 127 -13.22 -14.81 3.84
N ALA A 128 -14.12 -14.75 4.84
CA ALA A 128 -13.80 -14.25 6.18
C ALA A 128 -13.04 -15.27 7.04
N SER A 129 -13.07 -16.55 6.67
CA SER A 129 -12.28 -17.61 7.32
C SER A 129 -10.82 -17.67 6.84
N ALA A 130 -10.48 -16.97 5.75
CA ALA A 130 -9.18 -17.02 5.08
C ALA A 130 -8.45 -15.66 5.02
N ALA A 131 -8.77 -14.73 5.93
CA ALA A 131 -7.84 -13.64 6.23
C ALA A 131 -6.87 -14.15 7.32
N PRO A 132 -5.55 -14.23 7.05
CA PRO A 132 -4.57 -14.67 8.04
C PRO A 132 -4.57 -13.80 9.29
#